data_AF-A0A948LYU8-F1
#
_entry.id   AF-A0A948LYU8-F1
#
_cell.length_a   1.000
_cell.length_b   1.000
_cell.length_c   1.000
_cell.angle_alpha   90.00
_cell.angle_beta   90.00
_cell.angle_gamma   90.00
#
_symmetry.space_group_name_H-M   'P 1'
#
loop_
_entity.id
_entity.type
_entity.pdbx_description
1 polymer ?
#
loop_
_entity_poly.entity_id
_entity_poly.type
_entity_poly.pdbx_seq_one_letter_code
_entity_poly.pdbx_strand_id
1 'polypeptide(L)'
;MAKNMANQDLVRPSRDGDQFHYHWAARQCLTLLPGSSDLVAVSIEGASRLEGAASVEDGDELIDVGLYYGSEALEDARFVHYIQLKHSTKHALEAWTASGLAKTLKGFTTRYTNLLQKVASGKTCSSEPVPDRRCRG
;
A
#
# COMPACT_ATOMS: atom_id res chain seq x y z
N MET A 1 -33.90 20.31 21.23
CA MET A 1 -33.85 19.08 20.41
C MET A 1 -33.00 19.20 19.13
N ALA A 2 -32.63 20.40 18.65
CA ALA A 2 -31.82 20.56 17.42
C ALA A 2 -30.37 20.03 17.49
N LYS A 3 -29.79 19.86 18.69
CA LYS A 3 -28.38 19.46 18.87
C LYS A 3 -28.12 17.96 18.61
N ASN A 4 -29.16 17.12 18.62
CA ASN A 4 -29.03 15.67 18.39
C ASN A 4 -29.21 15.23 16.93
N MET A 5 -29.87 16.03 16.07
CA MET A 5 -30.09 15.68 14.66
C MET A 5 -28.80 15.84 13.84
N ALA A 6 -28.07 16.95 14.07
CA ALA A 6 -26.83 17.24 13.35
C ALA A 6 -25.71 16.21 13.61
N ASN A 7 -25.68 15.57 14.79
CA ASN A 7 -24.67 14.56 15.10
C ASN A 7 -24.98 13.21 14.43
N GLN A 8 -26.27 12.85 14.30
CA GLN A 8 -26.69 11.62 13.62
C GLN A 8 -26.44 11.68 12.11
N ASP A 9 -26.51 12.87 11.50
CA ASP A 9 -26.26 13.10 10.06
C ASP A 9 -24.77 13.07 9.66
N LEU A 10 -23.84 13.13 10.63
CA LEU A 10 -22.40 12.98 10.39
C LEU A 10 -21.92 11.53 10.58
N VAL A 11 -22.58 10.77 11.46
CA VAL A 11 -22.22 9.38 11.75
C VAL A 11 -22.54 8.45 10.58
N ARG A 12 -23.66 8.68 9.87
CA ARG A 12 -24.07 7.80 8.76
C ARG A 12 -23.07 7.78 7.60
N PRO A 13 -22.65 8.93 7.02
CA PRO A 13 -21.67 8.93 5.94
C PRO A 13 -20.32 8.33 6.34
N SER A 14 -19.88 8.53 7.59
CA SER A 14 -18.62 7.94 8.09
C SER A 14 -18.70 6.42 8.12
N ARG A 15 -19.81 5.86 8.63
CA ARG A 15 -20.02 4.40 8.69
C ARG A 15 -20.13 3.77 7.31
N ASP A 16 -20.78 4.46 6.37
CA ASP A 16 -20.87 4.00 4.99
C ASP A 16 -19.48 3.94 4.33
N GLY A 17 -18.61 4.91 4.65
CA GLY A 17 -17.19 4.92 4.29
C GLY A 17 -16.47 3.67 4.79
N ASP A 18 -16.54 3.39 6.09
CA ASP A 18 -15.87 2.22 6.70
C ASP A 18 -16.35 0.90 6.08
N GLN A 19 -17.67 0.76 5.90
CA GLN A 19 -18.25 -0.43 5.26
C GLN A 19 -17.77 -0.64 3.82
N PHE A 20 -17.65 0.45 3.05
CA PHE A 20 -17.07 0.39 1.71
C PHE A 20 -15.64 -0.14 1.76
N HIS A 21 -14.79 0.40 2.66
CA HIS A 21 -13.40 -0.02 2.80
C HIS A 21 -13.31 -1.53 3.13
N TYR A 22 -14.09 -2.00 4.10
CA TYR A 22 -14.09 -3.41 4.50
C TYR A 22 -14.55 -4.34 3.37
N HIS A 23 -15.66 -4.02 2.71
CA HIS A 23 -16.17 -4.85 1.62
C HIS A 23 -15.28 -4.83 0.39
N TRP A 24 -14.61 -3.71 0.11
CA TRP A 24 -13.64 -3.63 -0.97
C TRP A 24 -12.40 -4.47 -0.68
N ALA A 25 -11.80 -4.30 0.51
CA ALA A 25 -10.61 -5.04 0.93
C ALA A 25 -10.88 -6.56 1.01
N ALA A 26 -11.99 -6.97 1.62
CA ALA A 26 -12.36 -8.38 1.73
C ALA A 26 -12.51 -9.08 0.36
N ARG A 27 -12.98 -8.35 -0.66
CA ARG A 27 -13.03 -8.88 -2.03
C ARG A 27 -11.65 -9.09 -2.63
N GLN A 28 -10.68 -8.22 -2.33
CA GLN A 28 -9.29 -8.44 -2.76
C GLN A 28 -8.70 -9.68 -2.09
N CYS A 29 -9.02 -9.95 -0.83
CA CYS A 29 -8.53 -11.14 -0.12
C CYS A 29 -8.95 -12.47 -0.78
N LEU A 30 -10.04 -12.49 -1.56
CA LEU A 30 -10.41 -13.70 -2.32
C LEU A 30 -9.34 -14.09 -3.36
N THR A 31 -8.53 -13.14 -3.82
CA THR A 31 -7.45 -13.40 -4.79
C THR A 31 -6.23 -14.09 -4.17
N LEU A 32 -6.18 -14.22 -2.83
CA LEU A 32 -5.22 -15.06 -2.11
C LEU A 32 -5.54 -16.56 -2.25
N LEU A 33 -6.75 -16.92 -2.70
CA LEU A 33 -7.11 -18.31 -2.89
C LEU A 33 -6.23 -18.96 -3.99
N PRO A 34 -5.74 -20.20 -3.77
CA PRO A 34 -4.86 -20.88 -4.71
C PRO A 34 -5.41 -20.87 -6.15
N GLY A 35 -4.56 -20.51 -7.11
CA GLY A 35 -4.90 -20.50 -8.54
C GLY A 35 -5.61 -19.24 -9.04
N SER A 36 -5.90 -18.26 -8.19
CA SER A 36 -6.54 -17.01 -8.60
C SER A 36 -5.55 -15.97 -9.13
N SER A 37 -4.40 -15.84 -8.46
CA SER A 37 -3.30 -14.94 -8.79
C SER A 37 -2.04 -15.37 -8.05
N ASP A 38 -0.94 -14.61 -8.19
CA ASP A 38 0.24 -14.68 -7.33
C ASP A 38 0.22 -13.63 -6.21
N LEU A 39 -0.95 -13.11 -5.82
CA LEU A 39 -1.10 -12.32 -4.59
C LEU A 39 -0.75 -13.21 -3.39
N VAL A 40 0.16 -12.75 -2.53
CA VAL A 40 0.62 -13.51 -1.36
C VAL A 40 0.24 -12.85 -0.03
N ALA A 41 0.04 -11.53 -0.01
CA ALA A 41 -0.33 -10.81 1.19
C ALA A 41 -1.20 -9.58 0.91
N VAL A 42 -2.01 -9.21 1.91
CA VAL A 42 -2.82 -7.99 1.93
C VAL A 42 -2.55 -7.29 3.27
N SER A 43 -2.11 -6.03 3.23
CA SER A 43 -2.03 -5.16 4.41
C SER A 43 -3.23 -4.22 4.45
N ILE A 44 -3.63 -3.83 5.66
CA ILE A 44 -4.74 -2.91 5.94
C ILE A 44 -4.20 -1.78 6.80
N GLU A 45 -4.48 -0.54 6.42
CA GLU A 45 -4.00 0.68 7.10
C GLU A 45 -2.47 0.70 7.25
N GLY A 46 -1.79 1.01 6.14
CA GLY A 46 -0.34 1.02 6.03
C GLY A 46 0.21 -0.15 5.20
N ALA A 47 1.52 -0.10 4.99
CA ALA A 47 2.30 -1.14 4.37
C ALA A 47 2.50 -2.33 5.32
N SER A 48 2.83 -3.48 4.74
CA SER A 48 3.17 -4.66 5.53
C SER A 48 4.44 -4.43 6.34
N ARG A 49 4.40 -4.90 7.59
CA ARG A 49 5.59 -4.96 8.48
C ARG A 49 6.65 -5.95 7.97
N LEU A 50 6.29 -6.79 7.00
CA LEU A 50 7.16 -7.80 6.39
C LEU A 50 7.76 -7.34 5.05
N GLU A 51 7.60 -6.06 4.68
CA GLU A 51 8.24 -5.47 3.50
C GLU A 51 9.77 -5.52 3.53
N GLY A 52 10.36 -5.68 4.72
CA GLY A 52 11.80 -5.80 4.92
C GLY A 52 12.51 -4.45 5.06
N ALA A 53 13.84 -4.49 4.97
CA ALA A 53 14.70 -3.33 5.26
C ALA A 53 14.56 -2.17 4.26
N ALA A 54 13.99 -2.44 3.08
CA ALA A 54 13.70 -1.43 2.07
C ALA A 54 12.41 -0.65 2.32
N SER A 55 11.59 -1.06 3.31
CA SER A 55 10.35 -0.36 3.67
C SER A 55 10.63 1.07 4.12
N VAL A 56 9.65 1.95 3.90
CA VAL A 56 9.69 3.36 4.28
C VAL A 56 8.40 3.74 5.01
N GLU A 57 8.49 4.68 5.95
CA GLU A 57 7.32 5.19 6.67
C GLU A 57 6.61 6.32 5.90
N ASP A 58 7.29 6.95 4.93
CA ASP A 58 6.70 8.05 4.17
C ASP A 58 5.47 7.59 3.37
N GLY A 59 4.36 8.29 3.56
CA GLY A 59 3.10 8.03 2.86
C GLY A 59 2.43 6.73 3.28
N ASP A 60 2.88 6.09 4.36
CA ASP A 60 2.27 4.89 4.92
C ASP A 60 0.84 5.17 5.40
N GLU A 61 0.62 6.36 5.96
CA GLU A 61 -0.67 6.87 6.41
C GLU A 61 -1.69 7.13 5.28
N LEU A 62 -1.25 7.01 4.03
CA LEU A 62 -2.11 7.14 2.85
C LEU A 62 -2.60 5.81 2.31
N ILE A 63 -2.02 4.70 2.79
CA ILE A 63 -2.30 3.35 2.33
C ILE A 63 -3.48 2.81 3.13
N ASP A 64 -4.65 2.72 2.50
CA ASP A 64 -5.76 2.00 3.13
C ASP A 64 -5.58 0.49 2.95
N VAL A 65 -5.04 0.07 1.79
CA VAL A 65 -4.75 -1.34 1.47
C VAL A 65 -3.44 -1.47 0.69
N GLY A 66 -2.57 -2.40 1.09
CA GLY A 66 -1.40 -2.85 0.33
C GLY A 66 -1.62 -4.26 -0.23
N LEU A 67 -1.38 -4.46 -1.53
CA LEU A 67 -1.48 -5.76 -2.20
C LEU A 67 -0.11 -6.21 -2.71
N TYR A 68 0.35 -7.37 -2.25
CA TYR A 68 1.71 -7.87 -2.48
C TYR A 68 1.71 -9.09 -3.40
N TYR A 69 2.40 -9.01 -4.53
CA TYR A 69 2.42 -10.07 -5.54
C TYR A 69 3.80 -10.72 -5.64
N GLY A 70 3.84 -12.05 -5.63
CA GLY A 70 5.05 -12.88 -5.68
C GLY A 70 5.77 -13.02 -4.33
N SER A 71 5.92 -11.93 -3.58
CA SER A 71 6.47 -11.91 -2.22
C SER A 71 5.89 -10.73 -1.43
N GLU A 72 5.88 -10.85 -0.11
CA GLU A 72 5.57 -9.75 0.81
C GLU A 72 6.80 -8.85 1.05
N ALA A 73 8.01 -9.41 0.94
CA ALA A 73 9.26 -8.66 0.99
C ALA A 73 9.46 -7.88 -0.32
N LEU A 74 9.74 -6.58 -0.23
CA LEU A 74 9.81 -5.68 -1.39
C LEU A 74 10.86 -6.07 -2.42
N GLU A 75 11.96 -6.66 -1.97
CA GLU A 75 13.11 -7.04 -2.80
C GLU A 75 12.84 -8.26 -3.68
N ASP A 76 11.93 -9.15 -3.23
CA ASP A 76 11.51 -10.35 -3.95
C ASP A 76 10.14 -10.20 -4.61
N ALA A 77 9.37 -9.18 -4.21
CA ALA A 77 8.05 -8.92 -4.75
C ALA A 77 8.14 -8.58 -6.24
N ARG A 78 7.25 -9.16 -7.05
CA ARG A 78 7.14 -8.78 -8.46
C ARG A 78 6.66 -7.33 -8.58
N PHE A 79 5.67 -6.97 -7.77
CA PHE A 79 5.22 -5.60 -7.55
C PHE A 79 4.32 -5.52 -6.30
N VAL A 80 4.12 -4.31 -5.82
CA VAL A 80 3.20 -3.98 -4.73
C VAL A 80 2.24 -2.89 -5.20
N HIS A 81 0.95 -3.03 -4.92
CA HIS A 81 -0.02 -1.95 -5.10
C HIS A 81 -0.38 -1.35 -3.74
N TYR A 82 0.00 -0.09 -3.55
CA TYR A 82 -0.50 0.73 -2.44
C TYR A 82 -1.72 1.52 -2.89
N ILE A 83 -2.83 1.37 -2.15
CA ILE A 83 -4.13 1.83 -2.60
C ILE A 83 -4.74 2.72 -1.52
N GLN A 84 -5.14 3.93 -1.94
CA GLN A 84 -6.02 4.79 -1.15
C GLN A 84 -7.43 4.74 -1.73
N LEU A 85 -8.40 4.44 -0.89
CA LEU A 85 -9.81 4.40 -1.17
C LEU A 85 -10.46 5.73 -0.80
N LYS A 86 -11.44 6.14 -1.60
CA LYS A 86 -12.28 7.29 -1.33
C LYS A 86 -13.71 6.92 -1.59
N HIS A 87 -14.57 7.13 -0.59
CA HIS A 87 -16.01 6.94 -0.71
C HIS A 87 -16.74 8.18 -0.19
N SER A 88 -17.78 8.60 -0.91
CA SER A 88 -18.65 9.69 -0.50
C SER A 88 -20.08 9.37 -0.90
N THR A 89 -20.97 9.32 0.08
CA THR A 89 -22.42 9.22 -0.16
C THR A 89 -23.05 10.60 -0.41
N LYS A 90 -22.37 11.68 0.00
CA LYS A 90 -22.85 13.07 -0.16
C LYS A 90 -22.50 13.69 -1.51
N HIS A 91 -21.31 13.38 -2.02
CA HIS A 91 -20.76 13.98 -3.23
C HIS A 91 -20.46 12.90 -4.29
N ALA A 92 -21.24 11.81 -4.29
CA ALA A 92 -21.01 10.65 -5.15
C ALA A 92 -20.99 10.97 -6.66
N LEU A 93 -21.72 12.01 -7.06
CA LEU A 93 -21.87 12.45 -8.46
C LEU A 93 -21.04 13.70 -8.78
N GLU A 94 -20.32 14.25 -7.81
CA GLU A 94 -19.46 15.40 -8.05
C GLU A 94 -18.12 14.94 -8.61
N ALA A 95 -17.68 15.61 -9.69
CA ALA A 95 -16.41 15.31 -10.31
C ALA A 95 -15.26 15.68 -9.36
N TRP A 96 -14.26 14.82 -9.30
CA TRP A 96 -13.04 15.08 -8.54
C TRP A 96 -12.24 16.19 -9.20
N THR A 97 -11.76 17.15 -8.40
CA THR A 97 -10.82 18.16 -8.87
C THR A 97 -9.39 17.63 -8.78
N ALA A 98 -8.50 18.15 -9.63
CA ALA A 98 -7.08 17.85 -9.54
C ALA A 98 -6.50 18.22 -8.15
N SER A 99 -6.96 19.33 -7.57
CA SER A 99 -6.56 19.76 -6.23
C SER A 99 -6.99 18.78 -5.13
N GLY A 100 -8.15 18.12 -5.30
CA GLY A 100 -8.63 17.10 -4.36
C GLY A 100 -7.74 15.85 -4.29
N LEU A 101 -7.01 15.54 -5.37
CA LEU A 101 -6.10 14.39 -5.46
C LEU A 101 -4.63 14.76 -5.22
N ALA A 102 -4.30 16.05 -5.23
CA ALA A 102 -2.91 16.53 -5.17
C ALA A 102 -2.14 16.01 -3.96
N LYS A 103 -2.78 15.96 -2.77
CA LYS A 103 -2.15 15.44 -1.54
C LYS A 103 -1.79 13.96 -1.67
N THR A 104 -2.73 13.14 -2.13
CA THR A 104 -2.54 11.70 -2.34
C THR A 104 -1.44 11.42 -3.35
N LEU A 105 -1.48 12.09 -4.50
CA LEU A 105 -0.47 11.93 -5.55
C LEU A 105 0.93 12.32 -5.06
N LYS A 106 1.05 13.44 -4.35
CA LYS A 106 2.34 13.87 -3.79
C LYS A 106 2.88 12.85 -2.78
N GLY A 107 2.04 12.35 -1.89
CA GLY A 107 2.46 11.38 -0.87
C GLY A 107 2.91 10.05 -1.47
N PHE A 108 2.15 9.48 -2.42
CA PHE A 108 2.59 8.26 -3.12
C PHE A 108 3.84 8.49 -3.97
N THR A 109 4.01 9.66 -4.57
CA THR A 109 5.23 10.00 -5.32
C THR A 109 6.46 10.06 -4.40
N THR A 110 6.32 10.66 -3.22
CA THR A 110 7.38 10.68 -2.20
C THR A 110 7.74 9.27 -1.77
N ARG A 111 6.75 8.46 -1.40
CA ARG A 111 6.95 7.05 -1.01
C ARG A 111 7.69 6.29 -2.10
N TYR A 112 7.21 6.35 -3.34
CA TYR A 112 7.79 5.66 -4.48
C TYR A 112 9.26 6.05 -4.71
N THR A 113 9.57 7.34 -4.66
CA THR A 113 10.95 7.84 -4.85
C THR A 113 11.88 7.32 -3.75
N ASN A 114 11.43 7.30 -2.49
CA ASN A 114 12.21 6.82 -1.36
C ASN A 114 12.43 5.30 -1.42
N LEU A 115 11.41 4.54 -1.84
CA LEU A 115 11.52 3.10 -2.10
C LEU A 115 12.58 2.81 -3.18
N LEU A 116 12.57 3.55 -4.29
CA LEU A 116 13.58 3.37 -5.34
C LEU A 116 15.01 3.60 -4.83
N GLN A 117 15.22 4.61 -3.98
CA GLN A 117 16.53 4.88 -3.38
C GLN A 117 16.97 3.76 -2.44
N LYS A 118 16.07 3.23 -1.61
CA LYS A 118 16.35 2.14 -0.67
C LYS A 118 16.65 0.82 -1.38
N VAL A 119 15.82 0.44 -2.35
CA VAL A 119 16.02 -0.78 -3.14
C VAL A 119 17.32 -0.71 -3.96
N ALA A 120 17.64 0.46 -4.55
CA ALA A 120 18.91 0.64 -5.25
C ALA A 120 20.12 0.53 -4.31
N SER A 121 20.01 1.04 -3.07
CA SER A 121 21.08 0.98 -2.08
C SER A 121 21.30 -0.45 -1.55
N GLY A 122 20.24 -1.24 -1.39
CA GLY A 122 20.30 -2.63 -0.93
C GLY A 122 20.92 -3.61 -1.93
N LYS A 123 20.89 -3.29 -3.24
CA LYS A 123 21.48 -4.13 -4.30
C LYS A 123 23.01 -4.08 -4.39
N THR A 124 23.69 -3.30 -3.55
CA THR A 124 25.15 -3.06 -3.67
C THR A 124 26.04 -4.03 -2.90
N CYS A 125 25.52 -5.11 -2.29
CA CYS A 125 26.36 -6.08 -1.56
C CYS A 125 26.05 -7.54 -1.90
N SER A 126 26.52 -8.01 -3.06
CA SER A 126 26.75 -9.44 -3.33
C SER A 126 27.78 -9.64 -4.45
N SER A 127 28.97 -9.06 -4.30
CA SER A 127 30.16 -9.53 -5.01
C SER A 127 31.26 -9.79 -3.99
N GLU A 128 31.16 -10.91 -3.27
CA GLU A 128 32.35 -11.47 -2.64
C GLU A 128 33.31 -11.93 -3.75
N PRO A 129 34.59 -11.53 -3.72
CA PRO A 129 35.57 -12.11 -4.61
C PRO A 129 35.76 -13.58 -4.22
N VAL A 130 35.46 -14.49 -5.16
CA VAL A 130 35.85 -15.90 -5.04
C VAL A 130 37.35 -15.94 -4.75
N PRO A 131 37.81 -16.52 -3.62
CA PRO A 131 39.23 -16.63 -3.35
C PRO A 131 39.88 -17.54 -4.40
N ASP A 132 40.86 -16.99 -5.08
CA ASP A 132 41.71 -17.67 -6.06
C ASP A 132 42.32 -18.94 -5.43
N ARG A 133 41.79 -20.10 -5.85
CA ARG A 133 42.47 -21.38 -5.64
C ARG A 133 43.29 -21.71 -6.88
N ARG A 134 44.56 -21.29 -6.88
CA ARG A 134 45.70 -22.17 -7.17
C ARG A 134 47.07 -21.49 -7.05
N CYS A 135 47.70 -21.66 -5.89
CA CYS A 135 49.12 -21.94 -5.82
C CYS A 135 49.32 -23.24 -5.04
N ARG A 136 49.89 -24.25 -5.72
CA ARG A 136 50.53 -25.51 -5.26
C ARG A 136 50.50 -26.43 -6.49
N GLY A 137 51.58 -26.90 -7.09
CA GLY A 137 53.02 -26.71 -6.91
C GLY A 137 53.71 -27.32 -8.13
#